data_AF-A0A2I9D3Q9-F1
#
_entry.id   AF-A0A2I9D3Q9-F1
#
_cell.length_a   1.000
_cell.length_b   1.000
_cell.length_c   1.000
_cell.angle_alpha   90.00
_cell.angle_beta   90.00
_cell.angle_gamma   90.00
#
_symmetry.space_group_name_H-M   'P 1'
#
loop_
_entity.id
_entity.type
_entity.pdbx_description
1 polymer ?
#
loop_
_entity_poly.entity_id
_entity_poly.type
_entity_poly.pdbx_seq_one_letter_code
_entity_poly.pdbx_strand_id
1 'polypeptide(L)'
;MGLLSSLEFETSGTALNEQARKLGYEGARTLCDAAEDGEAVASAAYTHSAAHIAWKIADVAALLGVTRVALGGSVGLRPGYLARVRESLAHFPERYRPEVIHAELGADAGLIGAALWAGREATVT
;
A
#
# COMPACT_ATOMS: atom_id res chain seq x y z
N MET A 1 -22.09 8.17 5.00
CA MET A 1 -21.41 6.98 4.43
C MET A 1 -22.33 5.78 4.56
N GLY A 2 -22.32 4.86 3.59
CA GLY A 2 -23.09 3.61 3.65
C GLY A 2 -22.46 2.58 4.59
N LEU A 3 -23.04 1.38 4.64
CA LEU A 3 -22.62 0.29 5.56
C LEU A 3 -21.17 -0.18 5.38
N LEU A 4 -20.61 -0.03 4.17
CA LEU A 4 -19.24 -0.42 3.83
C LEU A 4 -18.53 0.74 3.11
N SER A 5 -17.27 1.00 3.45
CA SER A 5 -16.39 1.94 2.74
C SER A 5 -15.41 1.18 1.83
N SER A 6 -14.99 1.84 0.73
CA SER A 6 -13.88 1.35 -0.10
C SER A 6 -12.56 1.51 0.65
N LEU A 7 -11.61 0.60 0.39
CA LEU A 7 -10.22 0.68 0.89
C LEU A 7 -9.57 2.04 0.58
N GLU A 8 -9.93 2.65 -0.54
CA GLU A 8 -9.40 3.94 -0.98
C GLU A 8 -9.71 5.07 0.01
N PHE A 9 -10.86 5.02 0.69
CA PHE A 9 -11.23 6.02 1.70
C PHE A 9 -10.49 5.85 3.03
N GLU A 10 -9.82 4.72 3.24
CA GLU A 10 -9.10 4.42 4.48
C GLU A 10 -7.57 4.56 4.30
N THR A 11 -7.05 4.27 3.11
CA THR A 11 -5.59 4.04 2.91
C THR A 11 -4.95 4.87 1.80
N SER A 12 -5.73 5.54 0.95
CA SER A 12 -5.17 6.37 -0.11
C SER A 12 -4.37 7.55 0.44
N GLY A 13 -3.54 8.17 -0.40
CA GLY A 13 -2.86 9.41 -0.05
C GLY A 13 -3.83 10.53 0.34
N THR A 14 -5.02 10.58 -0.27
CA THR A 14 -6.08 11.53 0.07
C THR A 14 -6.65 11.24 1.47
N ALA A 15 -7.00 9.97 1.74
CA ALA A 15 -7.50 9.55 3.05
C ALA A 15 -6.49 9.83 4.17
N LEU A 16 -5.22 9.48 3.94
CA LEU A 16 -4.13 9.77 4.88
C LEU A 16 -3.89 11.28 5.05
N ASN A 17 -4.04 12.09 4.00
CA ASN A 17 -3.94 13.55 4.11
C ASN A 17 -5.05 14.12 5.00
N GLU A 18 -6.29 13.66 4.81
CA GLU A 18 -7.41 14.08 5.65
C GLU A 18 -7.22 13.66 7.10
N GLN A 19 -6.77 12.42 7.33
CA GLN A 19 -6.50 11.92 8.67
C GLN A 19 -5.35 12.68 9.34
N ALA A 20 -4.29 12.96 8.60
CA ALA A 20 -3.16 13.76 9.08
C ALA A 20 -3.61 15.14 9.57
N ARG A 21 -4.44 15.84 8.79
CA ARG A 21 -4.98 17.14 9.18
C ARG A 21 -5.85 17.09 10.43
N LYS A 22 -6.69 16.04 10.57
CA LYS A 22 -7.49 15.83 11.78
C LYS A 22 -6.64 15.61 13.03
N LEU A 23 -5.45 15.03 12.86
CA LEU A 23 -4.48 14.79 13.93
C LEU A 23 -3.50 15.95 14.15
N GLY A 24 -3.64 17.06 13.42
CA GLY A 24 -2.83 18.27 13.60
C GLY A 24 -1.55 18.33 12.75
N TYR A 25 -1.35 17.41 11.80
CA TYR A 25 -0.23 17.46 10.86
C TYR A 25 -0.61 18.24 9.58
N GLU A 26 0.38 18.79 8.87
CA GLU A 26 0.15 19.53 7.62
C GLU A 26 -0.44 18.64 6.51
N GLY A 27 -0.01 17.38 6.46
CA GLY A 27 -0.54 16.36 5.56
C GLY A 27 0.06 14.98 5.80
N ALA A 28 -0.23 14.06 4.89
CA ALA A 28 0.17 12.66 4.95
C ALA A 28 1.69 12.53 5.06
N ARG A 29 2.46 13.36 4.34
CA ARG A 29 3.93 13.33 4.38
C ARG A 29 4.45 13.55 5.80
N THR A 30 4.04 14.64 6.45
CA THR A 30 4.48 14.98 7.81
C THR A 30 3.99 13.97 8.84
N LEU A 31 2.80 13.39 8.65
CA LEU A 31 2.34 12.28 9.49
C LEU A 31 3.20 11.02 9.29
N CYS A 32 3.55 10.66 8.05
CA CYS A 32 4.40 9.50 7.79
C CYS A 32 5.81 9.71 8.35
N ASP A 33 6.39 10.92 8.19
CA ASP A 33 7.70 11.28 8.75
C ASP A 33 7.68 11.11 10.28
N ALA A 34 6.70 11.72 10.97
CA ALA A 34 6.52 11.59 12.42
C ALA A 34 6.31 10.14 12.88
N ALA A 35 5.57 9.33 12.10
CA ALA A 35 5.35 7.93 12.41
C ALA A 35 6.63 7.08 12.27
N GLU A 36 7.49 7.42 11.31
CA GLU A 36 8.80 6.77 11.13
C GLU A 36 9.80 7.20 12.21
N ASP A 37 9.65 8.41 12.75
CA ASP A 37 10.38 8.89 13.94
C ASP A 37 9.85 8.32 15.27
N GLY A 38 8.79 7.50 15.21
CA GLY A 38 8.25 6.77 16.37
C GLY A 38 7.23 7.56 17.19
N GLU A 39 6.71 8.68 16.69
CA GLU A 39 5.65 9.42 17.38
C GLU A 39 4.39 8.55 17.49
N ALA A 40 3.88 8.37 18.71
CA ALA A 40 2.86 7.38 19.00
C ALA A 40 1.55 7.58 18.21
N VAL A 41 1.07 8.83 18.11
CA VAL A 41 -0.19 9.17 17.43
C VAL A 41 -0.07 8.94 15.92
N ALA A 42 1.00 9.45 15.31
CA ALA A 42 1.29 9.23 13.90
C ALA A 42 1.48 7.75 13.58
N SER A 43 2.26 7.03 14.41
CA SER A 43 2.52 5.61 14.23
C SER A 43 1.24 4.78 14.29
N ALA A 44 0.33 5.07 15.22
CA ALA A 44 -0.96 4.39 15.30
C ALA A 44 -1.81 4.58 14.03
N ALA A 45 -1.93 5.83 13.53
CA ALA A 45 -2.65 6.11 12.30
C ALA A 45 -2.01 5.45 11.08
N TYR A 46 -0.68 5.44 11.02
CA TYR A 46 0.07 4.89 9.91
C TYR A 46 -0.01 3.36 9.86
N THR A 47 0.11 2.70 11.01
CA THR A 47 -0.06 1.25 11.17
C THR A 47 -1.50 0.84 10.86
N HIS A 48 -2.51 1.63 11.24
CA HIS A 48 -3.91 1.34 10.90
C HIS A 48 -4.12 1.27 9.38
N SER A 49 -3.60 2.26 8.65
CA SER A 49 -3.64 2.26 7.18
C SER A 49 -2.91 1.05 6.57
N ALA A 50 -1.70 0.76 7.05
CA ALA A 50 -0.92 -0.40 6.60
C ALA A 50 -1.62 -1.74 6.87
N ALA A 51 -2.33 -1.87 8.00
CA ALA A 51 -3.09 -3.06 8.34
C ALA A 51 -4.26 -3.31 7.39
N HIS A 52 -4.95 -2.24 6.95
CA HIS A 52 -6.02 -2.35 5.96
C HIS A 52 -5.49 -2.81 4.59
N ILE A 53 -4.32 -2.32 4.17
CA ILE A 53 -3.62 -2.81 2.98
C ILE A 53 -3.25 -4.29 3.14
N ALA A 54 -2.65 -4.68 4.27
CA ALA A 54 -2.25 -6.07 4.54
C ALA A 54 -3.45 -7.02 4.50
N TRP A 55 -4.60 -6.63 5.06
CA TRP A 55 -5.83 -7.41 4.95
C TRP A 55 -6.23 -7.62 3.49
N LYS A 56 -6.25 -6.56 2.67
CA LYS A 56 -6.64 -6.69 1.26
C LYS A 56 -5.65 -7.48 0.43
N ILE A 57 -4.36 -7.42 0.77
CA ILE A 57 -3.34 -8.31 0.19
C ILE A 57 -3.63 -9.77 0.53
N ALA A 58 -3.98 -10.09 1.78
CA ALA A 58 -4.34 -11.45 2.18
C ALA A 58 -5.63 -11.93 1.47
N ASP A 59 -6.64 -11.06 1.31
CA ASP A 59 -7.86 -11.36 0.56
C ASP A 59 -7.52 -11.74 -0.90
N VAL A 60 -6.69 -10.92 -1.57
CA VAL A 60 -6.28 -11.17 -2.96
C VAL A 60 -5.44 -12.44 -3.09
N ALA A 61 -4.56 -12.73 -2.13
CA ALA A 61 -3.81 -13.98 -2.10
C ALA A 61 -4.75 -15.19 -1.94
N ALA A 62 -5.76 -15.09 -1.06
CA ALA A 62 -6.71 -16.16 -0.83
C ALA A 62 -7.64 -16.42 -2.03
N LEU A 63 -8.07 -15.36 -2.71
CA LEU A 63 -9.04 -15.44 -3.80
C LEU A 63 -8.39 -15.79 -5.14
N LEU A 64 -7.20 -15.23 -5.42
CA LEU A 64 -6.58 -15.28 -6.74
C LEU A 64 -5.26 -16.06 -6.76
N GLY A 65 -4.77 -16.54 -5.61
CA GLY A 65 -3.48 -17.24 -5.54
C GLY A 65 -2.28 -16.34 -5.79
N VAL A 66 -2.40 -15.03 -5.55
CA VAL A 66 -1.28 -14.09 -5.70
C VAL A 66 -0.18 -14.44 -4.70
N THR A 67 1.06 -14.57 -5.20
CA THR A 67 2.23 -14.93 -4.41
C THR A 67 3.20 -13.76 -4.17
N ARG A 68 3.07 -12.67 -4.92
CA ARG A 68 3.92 -11.47 -4.80
C ARG A 68 3.12 -10.20 -5.11
N VAL A 69 3.36 -9.15 -4.33
CA VAL A 69 2.72 -7.83 -4.45
C VAL A 69 3.79 -6.74 -4.42
N ALA A 70 3.80 -5.87 -5.42
CA ALA A 70 4.66 -4.68 -5.42
C ALA A 70 3.86 -3.45 -4.99
N LEU A 71 4.35 -2.72 -3.98
CA LEU A 71 3.78 -1.46 -3.51
C LEU A 71 4.44 -0.29 -4.23
N GLY A 72 3.63 0.52 -4.91
CA GLY A 72 4.03 1.78 -5.53
C GLY A 72 3.44 3.00 -4.81
N GLY A 73 3.54 4.15 -5.45
CA GLY A 73 3.00 5.42 -4.96
C GLY A 73 3.81 6.02 -3.81
N SER A 74 3.56 7.30 -3.52
CA SER A 74 4.37 8.07 -2.56
C SER A 74 4.37 7.52 -1.14
N VAL A 75 3.26 6.93 -0.69
CA VAL A 75 3.14 6.29 0.63
C VAL A 75 3.66 4.86 0.60
N GLY A 76 3.28 4.08 -0.42
CA GLY A 76 3.63 2.66 -0.53
C GLY A 76 5.12 2.40 -0.73
N LEU A 77 5.85 3.38 -1.27
CA LEU A 77 7.30 3.33 -1.46
C LEU A 77 8.12 3.71 -0.21
N ARG A 78 7.46 4.08 0.89
CA ARG A 78 8.17 4.42 2.13
C ARG A 78 8.61 3.14 2.86
N PRO A 79 9.89 3.04 3.29
CA PRO A 79 10.36 1.88 4.03
C PRO A 79 9.54 1.59 5.29
N GLY A 80 9.13 2.64 6.01
CA GLY A 80 8.31 2.52 7.21
C GLY A 80 6.91 1.99 6.94
N TYR A 81 6.35 2.22 5.76
CA TYR A 81 5.06 1.65 5.36
C TYR A 81 5.19 0.19 5.01
N LEU A 82 6.15 -0.17 4.16
CA LEU A 82 6.36 -1.56 3.76
C LEU A 82 6.61 -2.46 4.96
N ALA A 83 7.40 -2.00 5.94
CA ALA A 83 7.62 -2.70 7.19
C ALA A 83 6.31 -2.97 7.94
N ARG A 84 5.46 -1.95 8.11
CA ARG A 84 4.16 -2.07 8.79
C ARG A 84 3.17 -2.96 8.05
N VAL A 85 3.16 -2.92 6.71
CA VAL A 85 2.33 -3.81 5.90
C VAL A 85 2.76 -5.26 6.11
N ARG A 86 4.07 -5.54 6.07
CA ARG A 86 4.61 -6.89 6.30
C ARG A 86 4.34 -7.39 7.73
N GLU A 87 4.52 -6.53 8.72
CA GLU A 87 4.21 -6.83 10.13
C GLU A 87 2.72 -7.14 10.32
N SER A 88 1.84 -6.34 9.72
CA SER A 88 0.40 -6.59 9.75
C SER A 88 0.03 -7.89 9.04
N LEU A 89 0.62 -8.15 7.87
CA LEU A 89 0.40 -9.36 7.07
C LEU A 89 0.84 -10.64 7.81
N ALA A 90 1.83 -10.55 8.68
CA ALA A 90 2.30 -11.68 9.50
C ALA A 90 1.23 -12.25 10.44
N HIS A 91 0.12 -11.54 10.68
CA HIS A 91 -1.01 -12.01 11.49
C HIS A 91 -1.94 -12.98 10.73
N PHE A 92 -1.88 -13.05 9.40
CA PHE A 92 -2.67 -13.99 8.59
C PHE A 92 -2.01 -15.37 8.53
N PRO A 93 -2.67 -16.47 8.15
CA PRO A 93 -2.00 -17.75 7.88
C PRO A 93 -0.93 -17.65 6.78
N GLU A 94 0.17 -18.41 6.87
CA GLU A 94 1.31 -18.35 5.94
C GLU A 94 0.93 -18.41 4.45
N ARG A 95 -0.03 -19.28 4.10
CA ARG A 95 -0.54 -19.43 2.72
C ARG A 95 -1.21 -18.16 2.14
N TYR A 96 -1.49 -17.16 2.97
CA TYR A 96 -2.09 -15.88 2.59
C TYR A 96 -1.13 -14.70 2.81
N ARG A 97 0.17 -14.96 2.93
CA ARG A 97 1.23 -13.95 3.09
C ARG A 97 2.10 -13.89 1.83
N PRO A 98 1.61 -13.32 0.71
CA PRO A 98 2.46 -13.13 -0.45
C PRO A 98 3.66 -12.24 -0.10
N GLU A 99 4.73 -12.38 -0.87
CA GLU A 99 5.89 -11.51 -0.72
C GLU A 99 5.53 -10.08 -1.13
N VAL A 100 5.59 -9.15 -0.18
CA VAL A 100 5.34 -7.73 -0.44
C VAL A 100 6.66 -7.00 -0.64
N ILE A 101 6.85 -6.31 -1.75
CA ILE A 101 8.08 -5.59 -2.13
C ILE A 101 7.77 -4.15 -2.56
N HIS A 102 8.78 -3.30 -2.71
CA HIS A 102 8.61 -2.02 -3.38
C HIS A 102 8.54 -2.21 -4.90
N ALA A 103 7.74 -1.39 -5.57
CA ALA A 103 7.82 -1.24 -7.02
C ALA A 103 9.09 -0.46 -7.40
N GLU A 104 9.76 -0.88 -8.48
CA GLU A 104 11.09 -0.36 -8.84
C GLU A 104 11.07 0.60 -10.04
N LEU A 105 10.01 0.55 -10.88
CA LEU A 105 9.95 1.30 -12.14
C LEU A 105 9.53 2.77 -11.99
N GLY A 106 9.18 3.20 -10.77
CA GLY A 106 8.88 4.60 -10.47
C GLY A 106 7.80 5.22 -11.38
N ALA A 107 8.05 6.46 -11.82
CA ALA A 107 7.12 7.22 -12.65
C ALA A 107 6.92 6.62 -14.06
N ASP A 108 7.92 5.90 -14.57
CA ASP A 108 7.90 5.34 -15.92
C ASP A 108 7.21 3.97 -15.98
N ALA A 109 6.77 3.41 -14.84
CA ALA A 109 6.14 2.11 -14.75
C ALA A 109 4.97 1.93 -15.74
N GLY A 110 4.14 2.98 -15.89
CA GLY A 110 3.02 2.97 -16.83
C GLY A 110 3.46 2.93 -18.30
N LEU A 111 4.46 3.73 -18.67
CA LEU A 111 4.97 3.79 -20.05
C LEU A 111 5.66 2.48 -20.43
N ILE A 112 6.52 1.97 -19.55
CA ILE A 112 7.23 0.69 -19.75
C ILE A 112 6.23 -0.46 -19.85
N GLY A 113 5.25 -0.52 -18.93
CA GLY A 113 4.22 -1.56 -18.93
C GLY A 113 3.39 -1.56 -20.21
N ALA A 114 2.95 -0.39 -20.67
CA ALA A 114 2.19 -0.26 -21.91
C ALA A 114 2.99 -0.72 -23.14
N ALA A 115 4.25 -0.32 -23.25
CA ALA A 115 5.12 -0.72 -24.37
C ALA A 115 5.37 -2.23 -24.40
N LEU A 116 5.68 -2.83 -23.24
CA LEU A 116 5.90 -4.27 -23.13
C LEU A 116 4.62 -5.07 -23.43
N TRP A 117 3.46 -4.58 -22.98
CA TRP A 117 2.18 -5.22 -23.25
C TRP A 117 1.86 -5.23 -24.74
N ALA A 118 1.92 -4.07 -25.40
CA ALA A 118 1.66 -3.95 -26.84
C ALA A 118 2.63 -4.80 -27.69
N GLY A 119 3.91 -4.85 -27.31
CA GLY A 119 4.91 -5.66 -28.01
C GLY A 119 4.66 -7.17 -27.91
N ARG A 120 4.06 -7.65 -26.81
CA ARG A 120 3.71 -9.06 -26.64
C ARG A 120 2.62 -9.51 -27.61
N GLU A 121 1.60 -8.69 -27.83
CA GLU A 121 0.51 -9.01 -28.77
C GLU A 121 1.01 -9.07 -30.22
N ALA A 122 2.01 -8.25 -30.58
CA ALA A 122 2.58 -8.24 -31.92
C ALA A 122 3.44 -9.48 -32.25
N THR A 123 3.91 -10.23 -31.24
CA THR A 123 4.83 -11.37 -31.44
C THR A 123 4.10 -12.73 -31.55
N VAL A 124 2.77 -12.75 -31.38
CA VAL A 124 1.94 -13.97 -31.40
C VAL A 124 1.38 -14.28 -32.80
N THR A 125 1.91 -13.63 -33.85
CA THR A 125 1.55 -13.90 -35.27
C THR A 125 2.68 -14.63 -35.97
#